data_AF-A0A2U2Z7S9-F1
#
_entry.id   AF-A0A2U2Z7S9-F1
#
_cell.length_a   1.000
_cell.length_b   1.000
_cell.length_c   1.000
_cell.angle_alpha   90.00
_cell.angle_beta   90.00
_cell.angle_gamma   90.00
#
_symmetry.space_group_name_H-M   'P 1'
#
loop_
_entity.id
_entity.type
_entity.pdbx_description
1 polymer ?
#
loop_
_entity_poly.entity_id
_entity_poly.type
_entity_poly.pdbx_seq_one_letter_code
_entity_poly.pdbx_strand_id
1 'polypeptide(L)'
;MAWRQPHHDLGLTRQHEVVRLRTQERLTFRQIGERLECDVKNVYQAWKRGVAELAAQAAEAHGQYLGEQLANLDIAINSLMPQVIKGNVRAVEGLVKLFDHQAKLLGLYAPVKVNATVTDEMTARIKQLADEIAQLEET
;
A
#
# COMPACT_ATOMS: atom_id res chain seq x y z
N MET A 1 -18.53 -21.36 22.28
CA MET A 1 -17.67 -20.50 23.14
C MET A 1 -16.25 -21.03 23.06
N ALA A 2 -15.37 -20.35 22.34
CA ALA A 2 -13.96 -20.75 22.20
C ALA A 2 -13.15 -20.14 23.36
N TRP A 3 -12.53 -20.99 24.17
CA TRP A 3 -11.62 -20.58 25.24
C TRP A 3 -10.35 -20.00 24.62
N ARG A 4 -10.29 -18.67 24.46
CA ARG A 4 -9.06 -17.96 24.10
C ARG A 4 -8.07 -18.19 25.25
N GLN A 5 -6.93 -18.83 24.98
CA GLN A 5 -6.01 -19.26 26.03
C GLN A 5 -5.33 -18.05 26.71
N PRO A 6 -5.20 -18.01 28.05
CA PRO A 6 -4.64 -16.87 28.79
C PRO A 6 -3.24 -16.42 28.32
N HIS A 7 -2.43 -17.36 27.82
CA HIS A 7 -1.09 -17.07 27.30
C HIS A 7 -1.09 -16.25 26.00
N HIS A 8 -2.14 -16.40 25.18
CA HIS A 8 -2.29 -15.65 23.94
C HIS A 8 -2.60 -14.17 24.23
N ASP A 9 -3.50 -13.92 25.19
CA ASP A 9 -3.92 -12.57 25.54
C ASP A 9 -2.79 -11.76 26.17
N LEU A 10 -1.95 -12.37 27.02
CA LEU A 10 -0.75 -11.73 27.57
C LEU A 10 0.29 -11.39 26.48
N GLY A 11 0.44 -12.25 25.47
CA GLY A 11 1.31 -11.99 24.31
C GLY A 11 0.85 -10.80 23.49
N LEU A 12 -0.47 -10.68 23.28
CA LEU A 12 -1.10 -9.56 22.57
C LEU A 12 -0.95 -8.24 23.34
N THR A 13 -1.22 -8.26 24.66
CA THR A 13 -1.03 -7.08 25.53
C THR A 13 0.41 -6.58 25.48
N ARG A 14 1.39 -7.49 25.55
CA ARG A 14 2.81 -7.14 25.45
C ARG A 14 3.16 -6.54 24.08
N GLN A 15 2.61 -7.09 23.00
CA GLN A 15 2.81 -6.57 21.65
C GLN A 15 2.32 -5.13 21.51
N HIS A 16 1.09 -4.84 21.95
CA HIS A 16 0.53 -3.48 21.91
C HIS A 16 1.39 -2.49 22.72
N GLU A 17 1.81 -2.90 23.92
CA GLU A 17 2.60 -2.04 24.79
C GLU A 17 3.99 -1.75 24.20
N VAL A 18 4.67 -2.76 23.62
CA VAL A 18 5.94 -2.57 22.92
C VAL A 18 5.80 -1.57 21.76
N VAL A 19 4.74 -1.69 20.95
CA VAL A 19 4.49 -0.76 19.84
C VAL A 19 4.23 0.65 20.35
N ARG A 20 3.42 0.81 21.40
CA ARG A 20 3.11 2.10 22.03
C ARG A 20 4.38 2.78 22.56
N LEU A 21 5.18 2.08 23.35
CA LEU A 21 6.44 2.58 23.91
C LEU A 21 7.44 2.98 22.82
N ARG A 22 7.51 2.21 21.72
CA ARG A 22 8.44 2.51 20.61
C ARG A 22 8.01 3.71 19.76
N THR A 23 6.71 3.86 19.53
CA THR A 23 6.16 4.87 18.61
C THR A 23 5.88 6.20 19.31
N GLN A 24 5.28 6.18 20.49
CA GLN A 24 4.88 7.38 21.24
C GLN A 24 5.99 7.88 22.17
N GLU A 25 6.56 7.00 22.98
CA GLU A 25 7.59 7.37 23.98
C GLU A 25 9.01 7.33 23.42
N ARG A 26 9.19 6.84 22.18
CA ARG A 26 10.48 6.78 21.46
C ARG A 26 11.58 5.99 22.19
N LEU A 27 11.22 5.09 23.11
CA LEU A 27 12.18 4.25 23.83
C LEU A 27 12.91 3.28 22.89
N THR A 28 14.16 2.98 23.23
CA THR A 28 14.95 1.93 22.56
C THR A 28 14.47 0.53 22.96
N PHE A 29 14.75 -0.49 22.15
CA PHE A 29 14.36 -1.87 22.49
C PHE A 29 14.98 -2.37 23.81
N ARG A 30 16.17 -1.86 24.17
CA ARG A 30 16.80 -2.17 25.46
C ARG A 30 16.01 -1.58 26.63
N GLN A 31 15.67 -0.29 26.56
CA GLN A 31 14.86 0.37 27.59
C GLN A 31 13.46 -0.25 27.72
N ILE A 32 12.88 -0.68 26.61
CA ILE A 32 11.59 -1.38 26.61
C ILE A 32 11.73 -2.76 27.26
N GLY A 33 12.81 -3.49 26.97
CA GLY A 33 13.07 -4.79 27.58
C GLY A 33 13.28 -4.70 29.09
N GLU A 34 14.02 -3.69 29.55
CA GLU A 34 14.18 -3.38 30.97
C GLU A 34 12.83 -3.06 31.63
N ARG A 35 11.99 -2.25 30.97
CA ARG A 35 10.68 -1.85 31.50
C ARG A 35 9.63 -2.95 31.54
N LEU A 36 9.68 -3.87 30.58
CA LEU A 36 8.71 -4.97 30.42
C LEU A 36 9.25 -6.31 30.92
N GLU A 37 10.43 -6.31 31.57
CA GLU A 37 11.11 -7.50 32.08
C GLU A 37 11.22 -8.62 31.03
N CYS A 38 11.64 -8.25 29.82
CA CYS A 38 11.83 -9.20 28.72
C CYS A 38 13.10 -8.91 27.93
N ASP A 39 13.64 -9.95 27.28
CA ASP A 39 14.84 -9.81 26.47
C ASP A 39 14.58 -8.97 25.22
N VAL A 40 15.63 -8.28 24.79
CA VAL A 40 15.62 -7.38 23.62
C VAL A 40 15.13 -8.07 22.35
N LYS A 41 15.42 -9.37 22.17
CA LYS A 41 14.99 -10.14 21.00
C LYS A 41 13.47 -10.33 21.03
N ASN A 42 12.89 -10.68 22.17
CA ASN A 42 11.44 -10.78 22.34
C ASN A 42 10.74 -9.43 22.15
N VAL A 43 11.32 -8.33 22.64
CA VAL A 43 10.82 -6.97 22.38
C VAL A 43 10.79 -6.69 20.87
N TYR A 44 11.89 -6.92 20.16
CA TYR A 44 11.96 -6.68 18.73
C TYR A 44 10.93 -7.52 17.95
N GLN A 45 10.77 -8.80 18.29
CA GLN A 45 9.77 -9.67 17.63
C GLN A 45 8.33 -9.22 17.92
N ALA A 46 8.05 -8.81 19.16
CA ALA A 46 6.74 -8.25 19.52
C ALA A 46 6.47 -6.96 18.74
N TRP A 47 7.44 -6.05 18.65
CA TRP A 47 7.34 -4.83 17.84
C TRP A 47 7.06 -5.13 16.36
N LYS A 48 7.85 -6.05 15.76
CA LYS A 48 7.72 -6.42 14.36
C LYS A 48 6.32 -6.97 14.04
N ARG A 49 5.79 -7.87 14.88
CA ARG A 49 4.43 -8.40 14.72
C ARG A 49 3.38 -7.31 14.85
N GLY A 50 3.48 -6.46 15.87
CA GLY A 50 2.52 -5.39 16.10
C GLY A 50 2.49 -4.35 14.99
N VAL A 51 3.65 -3.95 14.45
CA VAL A 51 3.70 -3.04 13.31
C VAL A 51 3.14 -3.68 12.05
N ALA A 52 3.43 -4.96 11.79
CA ALA A 52 2.87 -5.68 10.65
C ALA A 52 1.34 -5.80 10.75
N GLU A 53 0.80 -6.07 11.95
CA GLU A 53 -0.63 -6.12 12.20
C GLU A 53 -1.31 -4.76 12.00
N LEU A 54 -0.72 -3.68 12.54
CA LEU A 54 -1.21 -2.32 12.28
C LEU A 54 -1.19 -1.96 10.80
N ALA A 55 -0.15 -2.36 10.06
CA ALA A 55 -0.08 -2.16 8.63
C ALA A 55 -1.18 -2.94 7.88
N ALA A 56 -1.47 -4.18 8.29
CA ALA A 56 -2.56 -4.97 7.73
C ALA A 56 -3.93 -4.34 8.01
N GLN A 57 -4.18 -3.91 9.25
CA GLN A 57 -5.42 -3.20 9.64
C GLN A 57 -5.58 -1.90 8.84
N ALA A 58 -4.50 -1.12 8.67
CA ALA A 58 -4.53 0.09 7.87
C ALA A 58 -4.81 -0.19 6.39
N ALA A 59 -4.23 -1.24 5.82
CA ALA A 59 -4.49 -1.66 4.45
C ALA A 59 -5.94 -2.12 4.26
N GLU A 60 -6.49 -2.86 5.22
CA GLU A 60 -7.90 -3.27 5.23
C GLU A 60 -8.83 -2.06 5.31
N ALA A 61 -8.60 -1.15 6.27
CA ALA A 61 -9.38 0.08 6.41
C ALA A 61 -9.31 0.96 5.15
N HIS A 62 -8.13 1.03 4.51
CA HIS A 62 -7.97 1.71 3.23
C HIS A 62 -8.82 1.07 2.13
N GLY A 63 -8.81 -0.25 2.02
CA GLY A 63 -9.63 -0.99 1.07
C GLY A 63 -11.13 -0.79 1.29
N GLN A 64 -11.58 -0.81 2.54
CA GLN A 64 -12.99 -0.55 2.91
C GLN A 64 -13.42 0.87 2.50
N TYR A 65 -12.60 1.88 2.85
CA TYR A 65 -12.87 3.26 2.47
C TYR A 65 -12.90 3.44 0.95
N LEU A 66 -11.95 2.84 0.22
CA LEU A 66 -11.93 2.86 -1.24
C LEU A 66 -13.22 2.25 -1.84
N GLY A 67 -13.67 1.12 -1.29
CA GLY A 67 -14.92 0.47 -1.70
C GLY A 67 -16.15 1.36 -1.46
N GLU A 68 -16.24 2.02 -0.31
CA GLU A 68 -17.31 2.97 0.01
C GLU A 68 -17.33 4.14 -0.99
N GLN A 69 -16.16 4.71 -1.32
CA GLN A 69 -16.07 5.80 -2.29
C GLN A 69 -16.50 5.36 -3.69
N LEU A 70 -16.12 4.16 -4.14
CA LEU A 70 -16.56 3.63 -5.42
C LEU A 70 -18.08 3.41 -5.46
N ALA A 71 -18.68 2.94 -4.37
CA ALA A 71 -20.14 2.80 -4.27
C ALA A 71 -20.87 4.15 -4.33
N ASN A 72 -20.35 5.17 -3.62
CA ASN A 72 -20.88 6.53 -3.67
C ASN A 72 -20.79 7.13 -5.07
N LEU A 73 -19.68 6.89 -5.78
CA LEU A 73 -19.50 7.32 -7.16
C LEU A 73 -20.49 6.65 -8.11
N ASP A 74 -20.74 5.35 -7.96
CA ASP A 74 -21.71 4.63 -8.78
C ASP A 74 -23.13 5.20 -8.61
N ILE A 75 -23.54 5.47 -7.37
CA ILE A 75 -24.81 6.14 -7.07
C ILE A 75 -24.87 7.51 -7.76
N ALA A 76 -23.82 8.32 -7.63
CA ALA A 76 -23.77 9.66 -8.21
C ALA A 76 -23.84 9.62 -9.75
N ILE A 77 -23.07 8.73 -10.39
CA ILE A 77 -23.09 8.50 -11.84
C ILE A 77 -24.50 8.13 -12.29
N ASN A 78 -25.09 7.10 -11.67
CA ASN A 78 -26.43 6.62 -12.01
C ASN A 78 -27.50 7.72 -11.84
N SER A 79 -27.35 8.59 -10.84
CA SER A 79 -28.26 9.71 -10.61
C SER A 79 -28.18 10.81 -11.68
N LEU A 80 -27.00 11.02 -12.29
CA LEU A 80 -26.77 12.04 -13.32
C LEU A 80 -27.14 11.55 -14.72
N MET A 81 -27.05 10.24 -14.99
CA MET A 81 -27.29 9.65 -16.30
C MET A 81 -28.60 10.10 -16.97
N PRO A 82 -29.76 10.19 -16.29
CA PRO A 82 -30.99 10.67 -16.91
C PRO A 82 -30.90 12.11 -17.45
N GLN A 83 -30.12 12.98 -16.80
CA GLN A 83 -29.92 14.36 -17.26
C GLN A 83 -28.93 14.43 -18.43
N VAL A 84 -27.90 13.58 -18.38
CA VAL A 84 -26.93 13.42 -19.47
C VAL A 84 -27.62 12.96 -20.75
N ILE A 85 -28.48 11.93 -20.66
CA ILE A 85 -29.28 11.42 -21.79
C ILE A 85 -30.18 12.51 -22.38
N LYS A 86 -30.70 13.41 -21.55
CA LYS A 86 -31.50 14.56 -21.98
C LYS A 86 -30.67 15.70 -22.60
N GLY A 87 -29.35 15.55 -22.72
CA GLY A 87 -28.46 16.56 -23.31
C GLY A 87 -28.13 17.73 -22.38
N ASN A 88 -28.28 17.58 -21.05
CA ASN A 88 -27.86 18.63 -20.13
C ASN A 88 -26.33 18.71 -20.07
N VAL A 89 -25.76 19.75 -20.69
CA VAL A 89 -24.31 19.97 -20.78
C VAL A 89 -23.64 20.01 -19.40
N ARG A 90 -24.28 20.61 -18.38
CA ARG A 90 -23.72 20.65 -17.02
C ARG A 90 -23.67 19.27 -16.38
N ALA A 91 -24.65 18.42 -16.67
CA ALA A 91 -24.65 17.03 -16.20
C ALA A 91 -23.54 16.21 -16.88
N VAL A 92 -23.27 16.47 -18.16
CA VAL A 92 -22.15 15.84 -18.91
C VAL A 92 -20.82 16.22 -18.28
N GLU A 93 -20.59 17.51 -18.01
CA GLU A 93 -19.38 17.99 -17.34
C GLU A 93 -19.20 17.36 -15.95
N GLY A 94 -20.30 17.23 -15.19
CA GLY A 94 -20.30 16.56 -13.90
C GLY A 94 -19.93 15.08 -14.02
N LEU A 95 -20.51 14.37 -15.00
CA LEU A 95 -20.24 12.97 -15.25
C LEU A 95 -18.78 12.70 -15.62
N VAL A 96 -18.17 13.54 -16.47
CA VAL A 96 -16.75 13.41 -16.83
C VAL A 96 -15.84 13.50 -15.59
N LYS A 97 -16.14 14.42 -14.66
CA LYS A 97 -15.36 14.55 -13.42
C LYS A 97 -15.51 13.33 -12.51
N LEU A 98 -16.69 12.74 -12.45
CA LEU A 98 -16.92 11.51 -11.66
C LEU A 98 -16.17 10.32 -12.26
N PHE A 99 -16.17 10.16 -13.58
CA PHE A 99 -15.39 9.12 -14.25
C PHE A 99 -13.87 9.31 -14.08
N ASP A 100 -13.37 10.55 -14.18
CA ASP A 100 -11.97 10.84 -13.89
C ASP A 100 -11.60 10.47 -12.45
N HIS A 101 -12.46 10.78 -11.47
CA HIS A 101 -12.22 10.40 -10.09
C HIS A 101 -12.25 8.88 -9.88
N GLN A 102 -13.22 8.19 -10.48
CA GLN A 102 -13.32 6.73 -10.42
C GLN A 102 -12.09 6.05 -11.04
N ALA A 103 -11.65 6.53 -12.20
CA ALA A 103 -10.47 6.02 -12.90
C ALA A 103 -9.19 6.22 -12.07
N LYS A 104 -9.08 7.33 -11.32
CA LYS A 104 -7.98 7.56 -10.38
C LYS A 104 -8.01 6.58 -9.21
N LEU A 105 -9.17 6.35 -8.60
CA LEU A 105 -9.32 5.38 -7.49
C LEU A 105 -9.03 3.94 -7.93
N LEU A 106 -9.41 3.57 -9.17
CA LEU A 106 -9.12 2.26 -9.75
C LEU A 106 -7.68 2.13 -10.27
N GLY A 107 -6.89 3.21 -10.28
CA GLY A 107 -5.52 3.20 -10.77
C GLY A 107 -5.38 3.11 -12.29
N LEU A 108 -6.41 3.43 -13.07
CA LEU A 108 -6.37 3.39 -14.54
C LEU A 108 -5.37 4.39 -15.15
N TYR A 109 -5.05 5.46 -14.40
CA TYR A 109 -4.02 6.44 -14.77
C TYR A 109 -2.65 6.13 -14.18
N ALA A 110 -2.50 5.06 -13.39
CA ALA A 110 -1.22 4.74 -12.80
C ALA A 110 -0.22 4.39 -13.91
N PRO A 111 1.00 4.96 -13.91
CA PRO A 111 2.01 4.61 -14.88
C PRO A 111 2.35 3.12 -14.77
N VAL A 112 2.53 2.46 -15.92
CA VAL A 112 3.03 1.08 -15.96
C VAL A 112 4.40 1.06 -15.32
N LYS A 113 4.51 0.47 -14.12
CA LYS A 113 5.80 0.29 -13.45
C LYS A 113 6.57 -0.78 -14.20
N VAL A 114 7.53 -0.36 -15.02
CA VAL A 114 8.51 -1.28 -15.63
C VAL A 114 9.57 -1.58 -14.58
N ASN A 115 9.53 -2.78 -14.00
CA ASN A 115 10.65 -3.30 -13.24
C ASN A 115 11.73 -3.80 -14.22
N ALA A 116 12.45 -2.87 -14.83
CA ALA A 116 13.63 -3.19 -15.61
C ALA A 116 14.75 -3.56 -14.63
N THR A 117 15.08 -4.84 -14.54
CA THR A 117 16.29 -5.27 -13.84
C THR A 117 17.41 -5.23 -14.85
N VAL A 118 18.32 -4.25 -14.72
CA VAL A 118 19.54 -4.22 -15.53
C VAL A 118 20.54 -5.15 -14.86
N THR A 119 20.87 -6.24 -15.53
CA THR A 119 21.94 -7.15 -15.08
C THR A 119 23.27 -6.75 -15.72
N ASP A 120 24.37 -7.13 -15.08
CA ASP A 120 25.71 -6.93 -15.63
C ASP A 120 25.88 -7.65 -16.97
N GLU A 121 25.26 -8.83 -17.13
CA GLU A 121 25.23 -9.58 -18.39
C GLU A 121 24.50 -8.81 -19.51
N MET A 122 23.35 -8.18 -19.21
CA MET A 122 22.64 -7.36 -20.19
C MET A 122 23.48 -6.14 -20.60
N THR A 123 24.19 -5.54 -19.65
CA THR A 123 25.08 -4.40 -19.93
C THR A 123 26.24 -4.81 -20.83
N ALA A 124 26.85 -5.97 -20.56
CA ALA A 124 27.92 -6.51 -21.40
C ALA A 124 27.43 -6.83 -22.82
N ARG A 125 26.23 -7.41 -22.96
CA ARG A 125 25.66 -7.72 -24.26
C ARG A 125 25.29 -6.47 -25.08
N ILE A 126 24.76 -5.45 -24.42
CA ILE A 126 24.47 -4.15 -25.05
C ILE A 126 25.76 -3.53 -25.59
N LYS A 127 26.85 -3.58 -24.82
CA LYS A 127 28.15 -3.05 -25.25
C LYS A 127 28.70 -3.80 -26.47
N GLN A 128 28.66 -5.13 -26.47
CA GLN A 128 29.07 -5.93 -27.63
C GLN A 128 28.28 -5.59 -28.89
N LEU A 129 26.96 -5.48 -28.79
CA LEU A 129 26.11 -5.12 -29.93
C LEU A 129 26.40 -3.72 -30.45
N ALA A 130 26.72 -2.76 -29.57
CA ALA A 130 27.13 -1.41 -29.97
C ALA A 130 28.44 -1.42 -30.76
N ASP A 131 29.42 -2.23 -30.32
CA ASP A 131 30.71 -2.38 -31.01
C ASP A 131 30.54 -3.07 -32.37
N GLU A 132 29.67 -4.09 -32.48
CA GLU A 132 29.34 -4.76 -33.75
C GLU A 132 28.67 -3.81 -34.76
N ILE A 133 27.76 -2.95 -34.29
CA ILE A 133 27.10 -1.95 -35.14
C ILE A 133 28.10 -0.93 -35.68
N ALA A 134 29.00 -0.43 -34.81
CA ALA A 134 30.02 0.54 -35.22
C ALA A 134 30.95 0.00 -36.34
N GLN A 135 31.27 -1.29 -36.30
CA GLN A 135 32.09 -1.94 -37.33
C GLN A 135 31.38 -2.10 -38.68
N LEU A 136 30.05 -2.20 -38.69
CA LEU A 136 29.26 -2.28 -39.92
C LEU A 136 29.05 -0.91 -40.58
N GLU A 137 29.14 0.19 -39.81
CA GLU A 137 29.06 1.56 -40.35
C GLU A 137 30.39 2.03 -40.99
N GLU A 138 31.50 1.37 -40.69
CA GLU A 138 32.83 1.66 -41.26
C GLU A 138 33.13 0.91 -42.59
N THR A 139 32.24 0.00 -43.02
CA THR A 139 32.30 -0.72 -44.32
C THR A 139 31.35 -0.16 -45.35
#